data_AF-A0A497L288-F1
#
_entry.id   AF-A0A497L288-F1
#
_cell.length_a   1.000
_cell.length_b   1.000
_cell.length_c   1.000
_cell.angle_alpha   90.00
_cell.angle_beta   90.00
_cell.angle_gamma   90.00
#
_symmetry.space_group_name_H-M   'P 1'
#
loop_
_entity.id
_entity.type
_entity.pdbx_description
1 polymer ?
#
loop_
_entity_poly.entity_id
_entity_poly.type
_entity_poly.pdbx_seq_one_letter_code
_entity_poly.pdbx_strand_id
1 'polypeptide(L)'
;MKPWLLNLLACPIDKHHPLKAWFFKWETPREELERLSSKAGVAVEEYEAGYRQRASQLLDGTISPEAIKAITDSTGCEASIKLLEEALKALDRLTNSLDKSPEELLREFPGEIDSLYRFLNLTEVEVGLLYCPKCGRWYPIGSSVESVPELLPDELRDKERDLSWMERWRTLIPEEIAEGGKPFNLSDRG
;
A
#
# COMPACT_ATOMS: atom_id res chain seq x y z
N MET A 1 1.62 7.62 4.56
CA MET A 1 0.45 7.00 3.92
C MET A 1 0.24 5.62 4.50
N LYS A 2 -0.90 5.39 5.17
CA LYS A 2 -1.30 4.03 5.59
C LYS A 2 -1.57 3.14 4.37
N PRO A 3 -1.00 1.92 4.27
CA PRO A 3 -1.27 1.00 3.16
C PRO A 3 -2.76 0.68 2.97
N TRP A 4 -3.56 0.74 4.04
CA TRP A 4 -5.02 0.59 3.95
C TRP A 4 -5.67 1.52 2.91
N LEU A 5 -5.15 2.73 2.69
CA LEU A 5 -5.73 3.68 1.74
C LEU A 5 -5.76 3.14 0.30
N LEU A 6 -4.88 2.21 -0.06
CA LEU A 6 -4.85 1.60 -1.39
C LEU A 6 -6.13 0.86 -1.76
N ASN A 7 -6.92 0.44 -0.77
CA ASN A 7 -8.25 -0.14 -0.97
C ASN A 7 -9.28 0.88 -1.49
N LEU A 8 -9.01 2.18 -1.33
CA LEU A 8 -9.91 3.27 -1.73
C LEU A 8 -9.36 4.09 -2.90
N LEU A 9 -8.04 4.18 -3.02
CA LEU A 9 -7.43 5.00 -4.06
C LEU A 9 -7.70 4.41 -5.45
N ALA A 10 -8.20 5.27 -6.33
CA ALA A 10 -8.39 5.00 -7.74
C ALA A 10 -7.68 6.09 -8.54
N CYS A 11 -7.34 5.78 -9.79
CA CYS A 11 -6.76 6.77 -10.69
C CYS A 11 -7.75 7.95 -10.85
N PRO A 12 -7.34 9.20 -10.56
CA PRO A 12 -8.23 10.35 -10.70
C PRO A 12 -8.68 10.59 -12.15
N ILE A 13 -7.93 10.09 -13.14
CA ILE A 13 -8.18 10.32 -14.56
C ILE A 13 -9.19 9.32 -15.14
N ASP A 14 -8.95 8.02 -14.98
CA ASP A 14 -9.74 6.97 -15.65
C ASP A 14 -10.57 6.09 -14.70
N LYS A 15 -10.55 6.45 -13.40
CA LYS A 15 -11.24 5.78 -12.29
C LYS A 15 -10.85 4.31 -12.11
N HIS A 16 -9.72 3.88 -12.67
CA HIS A 16 -9.23 2.52 -12.49
C HIS A 16 -8.81 2.26 -11.04
N HIS A 17 -9.21 1.10 -10.54
CA HIS A 17 -8.82 0.53 -9.26
C HIS A 17 -8.62 -0.98 -9.47
N PRO A 18 -7.59 -1.59 -8.86
CA PRO A 18 -6.60 -0.99 -7.97
C PRO A 18 -5.45 -0.26 -8.69
N LEU A 19 -4.78 0.64 -7.98
CA LEU A 19 -3.46 1.16 -8.37
C LEU A 19 -2.38 0.19 -7.90
N LYS A 20 -1.30 0.04 -8.67
CA LYS A 20 -0.08 -0.63 -8.20
C LYS A 20 0.71 0.34 -7.32
N ALA A 21 1.40 -0.17 -6.30
CA ALA A 21 2.17 0.65 -5.38
C ALA A 21 3.59 0.12 -5.18
N TRP A 22 4.59 1.00 -5.18
CA TRP A 22 5.95 0.71 -4.76
C TRP A 22 6.31 1.59 -3.58
N PHE A 23 6.73 0.99 -2.47
CA PHE A 23 7.15 1.71 -1.27
C PHE A 23 8.67 1.87 -1.27
N PHE A 24 9.15 3.10 -1.05
CA PHE A 24 10.57 3.45 -1.10
C PHE A 24 11.13 3.82 0.26
N LYS A 25 10.29 4.36 1.15
CA LYS A 25 10.67 4.71 2.51
C LYS A 25 9.45 4.65 3.45
N TRP A 26 9.67 4.13 4.65
CA TRP A 26 8.68 4.11 5.73
C TRP A 26 8.84 5.34 6.63
N GLU A 27 7.71 5.94 7.03
CA GLU A 27 7.67 6.91 8.13
C GLU A 27 7.69 6.16 9.47
N THR A 28 7.06 4.98 9.52
CA THR A 28 7.16 4.07 10.66
C THR A 28 8.63 3.71 10.91
N PRO A 29 9.20 4.00 12.10
CA PRO A 29 10.59 3.72 12.40
C PRO A 29 10.92 2.23 12.29
N ARG A 30 12.18 1.90 11.94
CA ARG A 30 12.64 0.51 11.79
C ARG A 30 12.37 -0.34 13.04
N GLU A 31 12.68 0.17 14.23
CA GLU A 31 12.46 -0.56 15.50
C GLU A 31 10.97 -0.89 15.70
N GLU A 32 10.08 0.00 15.27
CA GLU A 32 8.64 -0.22 15.34
C GLU A 32 8.19 -1.25 14.30
N LEU A 33 8.73 -1.21 13.07
CA LEU A 33 8.49 -2.25 12.07
C LEU A 33 8.93 -3.63 12.57
N GLU A 34 10.08 -3.73 13.22
CA GLU A 34 10.58 -4.97 13.84
C GLU A 34 9.67 -5.44 14.97
N ARG A 35 9.19 -4.53 15.82
CA ARG A 35 8.23 -4.83 16.89
C ARG A 35 6.90 -5.34 16.33
N LEU A 36 6.37 -4.70 15.29
CA LEU A 36 5.15 -5.12 14.63
C LEU A 36 5.33 -6.49 13.96
N SER A 37 6.44 -6.69 13.25
CA SER A 37 6.77 -7.93 12.53
C SER A 37 6.96 -9.12 13.47
N SER A 38 7.60 -8.92 14.62
CA SER A 38 7.80 -9.98 15.63
C SER A 38 6.51 -10.46 16.31
N LYS A 39 5.45 -9.64 16.29
CA LYS A 39 4.15 -9.93 16.91
C LYS A 39 3.05 -10.25 15.89
N ALA A 40 3.36 -10.25 14.60
CA ALA A 40 2.37 -10.54 13.56
C ALA A 40 1.78 -11.94 13.74
N GLY A 41 0.45 -12.02 13.71
CA GLY A 41 -0.31 -13.24 13.96
C GLY A 41 -0.71 -13.44 15.42
N VAL A 42 -0.31 -12.54 16.32
CA VAL A 42 -0.67 -12.61 17.76
C VAL A 42 -1.68 -11.51 18.06
N ALA A 43 -2.96 -11.86 17.98
CA ALA A 43 -4.05 -10.96 18.29
C ALA A 43 -4.01 -10.50 19.76
N VAL A 44 -4.12 -9.18 19.94
CA VAL A 44 -4.20 -8.50 21.24
C VAL A 44 -5.52 -7.75 21.42
N GLU A 45 -6.02 -7.68 22.64
CA GLU A 45 -7.27 -6.98 23.00
C GLU A 45 -7.25 -5.49 22.63
N GLU A 46 -6.07 -4.86 22.67
CA GLU A 46 -5.87 -3.44 22.31
C GLU A 46 -6.44 -3.08 20.93
N TYR A 47 -6.45 -4.03 19.99
CA TYR A 47 -6.86 -3.80 18.60
C TYR A 47 -8.23 -4.41 18.27
N GLU A 48 -8.99 -4.91 19.26
CA GLU A 48 -10.25 -5.63 19.02
C GLU A 48 -11.26 -4.83 18.17
N ALA A 49 -11.43 -3.54 18.47
CA ALA A 49 -12.30 -2.66 17.69
C ALA A 49 -11.82 -2.51 16.24
N GLY A 50 -10.50 -2.42 16.05
CA GLY A 50 -9.85 -2.40 14.74
C GLY A 50 -10.09 -3.69 13.97
N TYR A 51 -9.91 -4.84 14.62
CA TYR A 51 -10.14 -6.16 14.03
C TYR A 51 -11.58 -6.35 13.57
N ARG A 52 -12.57 -5.98 14.40
CA ARG A 52 -13.98 -6.06 14.02
C ARG A 52 -14.26 -5.24 12.77
N GLN A 53 -13.73 -4.02 12.70
CA GLN A 53 -13.85 -3.21 11.49
C GLN A 53 -13.16 -3.86 10.28
N ARG A 54 -11.98 -4.48 10.46
CA ARG A 54 -11.29 -5.18 9.36
C ARG A 54 -12.10 -6.35 8.84
N ALA A 55 -12.65 -7.17 9.73
CA ALA A 55 -13.47 -8.31 9.36
C ALA A 55 -14.71 -7.85 8.56
N SER A 56 -15.39 -6.79 9.01
CA SER A 56 -16.49 -6.19 8.26
C SER A 56 -16.07 -5.67 6.88
N GLN A 57 -14.97 -4.93 6.80
CA GLN A 57 -14.46 -4.37 5.54
C GLN A 57 -13.96 -5.43 4.55
N LEU A 58 -13.54 -6.59 5.04
CA LEU A 58 -13.21 -7.71 4.19
C LEU A 58 -14.48 -8.32 3.57
N LEU A 59 -15.53 -8.49 4.38
CA LEU A 59 -16.78 -9.11 3.95
C LEU A 59 -17.61 -8.21 3.02
N ASP A 60 -17.59 -6.89 3.24
CA ASP A 60 -18.31 -5.93 2.39
C ASP A 60 -17.54 -5.55 1.11
N GLY A 61 -16.33 -6.10 0.92
CA GLY A 61 -15.48 -5.86 -0.24
C GLY A 61 -14.73 -4.52 -0.22
N THR A 62 -14.80 -3.76 0.87
CA THR A 62 -13.99 -2.54 1.04
C THR A 62 -12.50 -2.86 0.99
N ILE A 63 -12.06 -3.97 1.58
CA ILE A 63 -10.68 -4.46 1.39
C ILE A 63 -10.64 -5.24 0.09
N SER A 64 -9.92 -4.72 -0.91
CA SER A 64 -9.66 -5.41 -2.17
C SER A 64 -8.40 -6.26 -2.04
N PRO A 65 -8.49 -7.59 -2.17
CA PRO A 65 -7.31 -8.45 -2.19
C PRO A 65 -6.33 -8.08 -3.29
N GLU A 66 -6.83 -7.67 -4.45
CA GLU A 66 -6.04 -7.26 -5.61
C GLU A 66 -5.25 -5.97 -5.31
N ALA A 67 -5.84 -5.02 -4.57
CA ALA A 67 -5.15 -3.80 -4.16
C ALA A 67 -3.94 -4.09 -3.27
N ILE A 68 -4.08 -5.01 -2.31
CA ILE A 68 -3.00 -5.39 -1.39
C ILE A 68 -1.93 -6.20 -2.14
N LYS A 69 -2.35 -7.13 -3.02
CA LYS A 69 -1.44 -7.90 -3.89
C LYS A 69 -0.67 -7.04 -4.89
N ALA A 70 -1.13 -5.83 -5.16
CA ALA A 70 -0.46 -4.89 -6.06
C ALA A 70 0.62 -4.03 -5.37
N ILE A 71 0.93 -4.29 -4.09
CA ILE A 71 1.98 -3.62 -3.32
C ILE A 71 3.33 -4.31 -3.54
N THR A 72 4.35 -3.51 -3.78
CA THR A 72 5.76 -3.92 -3.78
C THR A 72 6.52 -3.11 -2.73
N ASP A 73 7.07 -3.77 -1.71
CA ASP A 73 7.98 -3.12 -0.76
C ASP A 73 9.40 -3.11 -1.35
N SER A 74 9.90 -1.93 -1.71
CA SER A 74 11.24 -1.73 -2.28
C SER A 74 12.18 -1.04 -1.29
N THR A 75 11.85 -0.99 0.01
CA THR A 75 12.66 -0.26 1.00
C THR A 75 13.88 -1.05 1.47
N GLY A 76 13.96 -2.34 1.16
CA GLY A 76 15.01 -3.25 1.65
C GLY A 76 14.96 -3.51 3.17
N CYS A 77 13.83 -3.24 3.83
CA CYS A 77 13.66 -3.52 5.25
C CYS A 77 13.03 -4.91 5.43
N GLU A 78 13.79 -5.85 6.00
CA GLU A 78 13.34 -7.24 6.20
C GLU A 78 12.05 -7.32 7.03
N ALA A 79 11.91 -6.48 8.06
CA ALA A 79 10.75 -6.48 8.93
C ALA A 79 9.45 -6.07 8.19
N SER A 80 9.51 -5.03 7.34
CA SER A 80 8.35 -4.58 6.56
C SER A 80 8.00 -5.52 5.42
N ILE A 81 9.00 -6.10 4.76
CA ILE A 81 8.81 -7.16 3.74
C ILE A 81 8.08 -8.34 4.37
N LYS A 82 8.54 -8.81 5.55
CA LYS A 82 7.88 -9.90 6.28
C LYS A 82 6.44 -9.54 6.70
N LEU A 83 6.19 -8.30 7.13
CA LEU A 83 4.83 -7.85 7.45
C LEU A 83 3.89 -7.92 6.23
N LEU A 84 4.36 -7.46 5.06
CA LEU A 84 3.60 -7.57 3.82
C LEU A 84 3.34 -9.03 3.45
N GLU A 85 4.35 -9.90 3.52
CA GLU A 85 4.20 -11.33 3.23
C GLU A 85 3.17 -12.01 4.15
N GLU A 86 3.23 -11.75 5.46
CA GLU A 86 2.25 -12.31 6.41
C GLU A 86 0.84 -11.74 6.18
N ALA A 87 0.71 -10.46 5.83
CA ALA A 87 -0.57 -9.88 5.45
C ALA A 87 -1.16 -10.51 4.18
N LEU A 88 -0.33 -10.80 3.16
CA LEU A 88 -0.76 -11.48 1.94
C LEU A 88 -1.19 -12.93 2.20
N LYS A 89 -0.43 -13.68 2.99
CA LYS A 89 -0.81 -15.04 3.42
C LYS A 89 -2.12 -15.03 4.20
N ALA A 90 -2.28 -14.08 5.11
CA ALA A 90 -3.50 -13.89 5.87
C ALA A 90 -4.70 -13.60 4.96
N LEU A 91 -4.53 -12.68 4.02
CA LEU A 91 -5.55 -12.32 3.05
C LEU A 91 -6.00 -13.51 2.18
N ASP A 92 -5.06 -14.33 1.71
CA ASP A 92 -5.38 -15.55 0.94
C ASP A 92 -6.19 -16.56 1.77
N ARG A 93 -5.92 -16.70 3.06
CA ARG A 93 -6.73 -17.55 3.95
C ARG A 93 -8.13 -16.99 4.17
N LEU A 94 -8.21 -15.70 4.49
CA LEU A 94 -9.48 -15.04 4.81
C LEU A 94 -10.42 -14.97 3.60
N THR A 95 -9.88 -14.74 2.40
CA THR A 95 -10.67 -14.72 1.15
C THR A 95 -11.30 -16.07 0.80
N ASN A 96 -10.79 -17.18 1.35
CA ASN A 96 -11.41 -18.51 1.26
C ASN A 96 -12.49 -18.75 2.33
N SER A 97 -12.91 -17.72 3.07
CA SER A 97 -13.87 -17.82 4.18
C SER A 97 -14.82 -16.61 4.26
N LEU A 98 -15.12 -15.99 3.10
CA LEU A 98 -15.99 -14.80 3.01
C LEU A 98 -17.49 -15.09 3.21
N ASP A 99 -17.87 -16.35 3.37
CA ASP A 99 -19.22 -16.79 3.70
C ASP A 99 -19.58 -16.61 5.19
N LYS A 100 -18.59 -16.25 6.02
CA LYS A 100 -18.70 -16.11 7.47
C LYS A 100 -19.12 -14.72 7.91
N SER A 101 -19.65 -14.62 9.14
CA SER A 101 -19.87 -13.35 9.84
C SER A 101 -18.55 -12.73 10.35
N PRO A 102 -18.52 -11.41 10.64
CA PRO A 102 -17.35 -10.79 11.25
C PRO A 102 -16.91 -11.49 12.55
N GLU A 103 -17.85 -11.88 13.40
CA GLU A 103 -17.59 -12.57 14.66
C GLU A 103 -16.98 -13.97 14.46
N GLU A 104 -17.43 -14.71 13.45
CA GLU A 104 -16.85 -16.00 13.08
C GLU A 104 -15.43 -15.84 12.53
N LEU A 105 -15.18 -14.82 11.69
CA LEU A 105 -13.83 -14.53 11.21
C LEU A 105 -12.87 -14.19 12.36
N LEU A 106 -13.31 -13.36 13.30
CA LEU A 106 -12.49 -13.01 14.48
C LEU A 106 -12.20 -14.21 15.37
N ARG A 107 -13.16 -15.13 15.52
CA ARG A 107 -13.01 -16.34 16.33
C ARG A 107 -12.10 -17.37 15.66
N GLU A 108 -12.21 -17.54 14.34
CA GLU A 108 -11.53 -18.60 13.60
C GLU A 108 -10.17 -18.18 13.03
N PHE A 109 -10.00 -16.89 12.73
CA PHE A 109 -8.79 -16.33 12.10
C PHE A 109 -8.25 -15.08 12.82
N PRO A 110 -8.11 -15.09 14.16
CA PRO A 110 -7.64 -13.92 14.90
C PRO A 110 -6.23 -13.50 14.48
N GLY A 111 -5.36 -14.47 14.18
CA GLY A 111 -3.99 -14.19 13.75
C GLY A 111 -3.92 -13.57 12.36
N GLU A 112 -4.71 -14.06 11.40
CA GLU A 112 -4.76 -13.48 10.06
C GLU A 112 -5.32 -12.05 10.08
N ILE A 113 -6.36 -11.81 10.87
CA ILE A 113 -6.91 -10.45 11.05
C ILE A 113 -5.88 -9.53 11.71
N ASP A 114 -5.12 -10.01 12.70
CA ASP A 114 -4.02 -9.26 13.32
C ASP A 114 -2.92 -8.92 12.32
N SER A 115 -2.41 -9.91 11.56
CA SER A 115 -1.38 -9.69 10.53
C SER A 115 -1.84 -8.65 9.50
N LEU A 116 -3.08 -8.77 9.02
CA LEU A 116 -3.65 -7.82 8.07
C LEU A 116 -3.77 -6.41 8.69
N TYR A 117 -4.27 -6.31 9.92
CA TYR A 117 -4.41 -5.04 10.63
C TYR A 117 -3.07 -4.35 10.89
N ARG A 118 -2.05 -5.08 11.36
CA ARG A 118 -0.72 -4.53 11.62
C ARG A 118 -0.13 -3.90 10.37
N PHE A 119 -0.14 -4.62 9.26
CA PHE A 119 0.40 -4.09 8.01
C PHE A 119 -0.43 -2.90 7.49
N LEU A 120 -1.76 -3.07 7.36
CA LEU A 120 -2.59 -2.05 6.72
C LEU A 120 -2.80 -0.79 7.54
N ASN A 121 -2.88 -0.92 8.87
CA ASN A 121 -3.32 0.16 9.75
C ASN A 121 -2.22 0.73 10.64
N LEU A 122 -1.21 -0.07 11.01
CA LEU A 122 -0.16 0.35 11.95
C LEU A 122 1.16 0.73 11.28
N THR A 123 1.29 0.54 9.97
CA THR A 123 2.42 1.05 9.19
C THR A 123 2.03 2.29 8.38
N GLU A 124 3.04 3.12 8.09
CA GLU A 124 2.90 4.40 7.40
C GLU A 124 4.08 4.60 6.44
N VAL A 125 3.77 4.67 5.14
CA VAL A 125 4.75 4.89 4.07
C VAL A 125 5.03 6.37 3.90
N GLU A 126 6.29 6.79 4.05
CA GLU A 126 6.72 8.18 3.85
C GLU A 126 6.82 8.52 2.36
N VAL A 127 7.48 7.64 1.59
CA VAL A 127 7.79 7.85 0.17
C VAL A 127 7.50 6.60 -0.64
N GLY A 128 6.91 6.78 -1.82
CA GLY A 128 6.59 5.68 -2.74
C GLY A 128 5.98 6.18 -4.04
N LEU A 129 5.56 5.24 -4.90
CA LEU A 129 4.96 5.49 -6.19
C LEU A 129 3.66 4.71 -6.33
N LEU A 130 2.60 5.37 -6.79
CA LEU A 130 1.39 4.73 -7.28
C LEU A 130 1.39 4.71 -8.81
N TYR A 131 0.85 3.66 -9.42
CA TYR A 131 0.77 3.53 -10.87
C TYR A 131 -0.58 2.97 -11.30
N CYS A 132 -1.19 3.61 -12.30
CA CYS A 132 -2.39 3.12 -12.95
C CYS A 132 -2.00 2.21 -14.12
N PRO A 133 -2.23 0.88 -14.05
CA PRO A 133 -1.91 -0.02 -15.15
C PRO A 133 -2.81 0.16 -16.37
N LYS A 134 -3.93 0.90 -16.26
CA LYS A 134 -4.87 1.15 -17.36
C LYS A 134 -4.42 2.32 -18.26
N CYS A 135 -4.14 3.50 -17.71
CA CYS A 135 -3.74 4.66 -18.50
C CYS A 135 -2.23 4.95 -18.52
N GLY A 136 -1.45 4.27 -17.67
CA GLY A 136 0.00 4.43 -17.57
C GLY A 136 0.46 5.64 -16.75
N ARG A 137 -0.44 6.25 -15.97
CA ARG A 137 -0.09 7.39 -15.11
C ARG A 137 0.49 6.93 -13.79
N TRP A 138 1.50 7.64 -13.32
CA TRP A 138 2.08 7.44 -11.99
C TRP A 138 1.83 8.66 -11.09
N TYR A 139 1.86 8.44 -9.78
CA TYR A 139 1.65 9.47 -8.77
C TYR A 139 2.64 9.27 -7.63
N PRO A 140 3.38 10.31 -7.19
CA PRO A 140 4.27 10.17 -6.06
C PRO A 140 3.50 10.13 -4.75
N ILE A 141 4.09 9.46 -3.76
CA ILE A 141 3.78 9.57 -2.34
C ILE A 141 4.97 10.30 -1.71
N GLY A 142 4.71 11.35 -0.93
CA GLY A 142 5.78 12.02 -0.19
C GLY A 142 6.65 12.95 -1.02
N SER A 143 6.20 13.45 -2.19
CA SER A 143 7.01 14.37 -3.00
C SER A 143 6.99 15.80 -2.46
N SER A 144 5.82 16.30 -2.03
CA SER A 144 5.62 17.67 -1.55
C SER A 144 5.34 17.71 -0.04
N VAL A 145 4.55 16.75 0.44
CA VAL A 145 4.27 16.54 1.86
C VAL A 145 4.50 15.08 2.16
N GLU A 146 5.34 14.80 3.16
CA GLU A 146 5.66 13.44 3.60
C GLU A 146 4.38 12.63 3.80
N SER A 147 4.41 11.35 3.40
CA SER A 147 3.28 10.44 3.63
C SER A 147 1.97 10.76 2.89
N VAL A 148 1.92 11.79 2.04
CA VAL A 148 0.72 12.17 1.28
C VAL A 148 0.85 11.71 -0.18
N PRO A 149 -0.13 10.93 -0.72
CA PRO A 149 -0.20 10.64 -2.14
C PRO A 149 -0.69 11.85 -2.95
N GLU A 150 0.03 12.21 -4.01
CA GLU A 150 -0.30 13.34 -4.90
C GLU A 150 -1.07 12.89 -6.15
N LEU A 151 -2.35 12.59 -5.99
CA LEU A 151 -3.27 12.20 -7.07
C LEU A 151 -3.79 13.42 -7.87
N LEU A 152 -2.88 14.27 -8.34
CA LEU A 152 -3.21 15.45 -9.14
C LEU A 152 -3.47 15.08 -10.62
N PRO A 153 -4.38 15.80 -11.31
CA PRO A 153 -4.50 15.71 -12.75
C PRO A 153 -3.28 16.33 -13.46
N ASP A 154 -3.04 15.91 -14.70
CA ASP A 154 -1.79 16.20 -15.43
C ASP A 154 -1.48 17.70 -15.52
N GLU A 155 -2.49 18.54 -15.70
CA GLU A 155 -2.38 20.00 -15.81
C GLU A 155 -1.98 20.70 -14.50
N LEU A 156 -2.11 20.02 -13.36
CA LEU A 156 -1.70 20.51 -12.04
C LEU A 156 -0.36 19.90 -11.59
N ARG A 157 0.27 19.05 -12.41
CA ARG A 157 1.56 18.43 -12.12
C ARG A 157 2.70 19.38 -12.48
N ASP A 158 3.69 19.46 -11.59
CA ASP A 158 4.92 20.21 -11.82
C ASP A 158 5.97 19.29 -12.44
N LYS A 159 6.27 19.52 -13.73
CA LYS A 159 7.21 18.69 -14.49
C LYS A 159 8.61 18.64 -13.87
N GLU A 160 9.14 19.78 -13.41
CA GLU A 160 10.50 19.83 -12.87
C GLU A 160 10.59 19.08 -11.55
N ARG A 161 9.59 19.24 -10.67
CA ARG A 161 9.48 18.51 -9.41
C ARG A 161 9.34 17.01 -9.64
N ASP A 162 8.45 16.61 -10.52
CA ASP A 162 8.22 15.19 -10.84
C ASP A 162 9.48 14.51 -11.35
N LEU A 163 10.16 15.12 -12.33
CA LEU A 163 11.39 14.55 -12.88
C LEU A 163 12.52 14.52 -11.84
N SER A 164 12.63 15.53 -10.99
CA SER A 164 13.63 15.55 -9.91
C SER A 164 13.35 14.49 -8.85
N TRP A 165 12.08 14.25 -8.53
CA TRP A 165 11.66 13.18 -7.63
C TRP A 165 11.94 11.79 -8.25
N MET A 166 11.60 11.60 -9.52
CA MET A 166 11.89 10.34 -10.22
C MET A 166 13.40 10.05 -10.27
N GLU A 167 14.22 11.05 -10.55
CA GLU A 167 15.68 10.86 -10.61
C GLU A 167 16.25 10.46 -9.25
N ARG A 168 15.76 11.08 -8.16
CA ARG A 168 16.16 10.73 -6.79
C ARG A 168 15.86 9.26 -6.45
N TRP A 169 14.77 8.70 -6.97
CA TRP A 169 14.31 7.34 -6.68
C TRP A 169 14.48 6.37 -7.85
N ARG A 170 15.27 6.75 -8.87
CA ARG A 170 15.37 6.04 -10.16
C ARG A 170 15.64 4.55 -10.01
N THR A 171 16.47 4.16 -9.05
CA THR A 171 16.86 2.76 -8.83
C THR A 171 15.75 1.88 -8.23
N LEU A 172 14.70 2.49 -7.66
CA LEU A 172 13.56 1.78 -7.07
C LEU A 172 12.31 1.84 -7.96
N ILE A 173 12.28 2.72 -8.96
CA ILE A 173 11.18 2.84 -9.91
C ILE A 173 11.38 1.79 -11.02
N PRO A 174 10.35 0.98 -11.36
CA PRO A 174 10.43 0.07 -12.52
C PRO A 174 10.76 0.83 -13.80
N GLU A 175 11.64 0.27 -14.63
CA GLU A 175 12.18 0.91 -15.84
C GLU A 175 11.06 1.36 -16.79
N GLU A 176 10.02 0.55 -16.96
CA GLU A 176 8.86 0.86 -17.80
C GLU A 176 8.07 2.08 -17.32
N ILE A 177 8.09 2.37 -16.00
CA ILE A 177 7.48 3.56 -15.42
C ILE A 177 8.46 4.74 -15.49
N ALA A 178 9.75 4.48 -15.22
CA ALA A 178 10.79 5.50 -15.24
C ALA A 178 10.95 6.15 -16.62
N GLU A 179 10.77 5.37 -17.69
CA GLU A 179 10.98 5.83 -19.07
C GLU A 179 9.69 5.93 -19.90
N GLY A 180 8.57 5.36 -19.42
CA GLY A 180 7.29 5.35 -20.14
C GLY A 180 6.10 5.91 -19.36
N GLY A 181 6.31 6.31 -18.11
CA GLY A 181 5.26 6.83 -17.23
C GLY A 181 4.66 8.15 -17.72
N LYS A 182 3.38 8.35 -17.42
CA LYS A 182 2.66 9.62 -17.66
C LYS A 182 2.40 10.37 -16.35
N PRO A 183 2.28 11.72 -16.39
CA PRO A 183 2.39 12.57 -17.57
C PRO A 183 3.83 12.89 -17.98
N PHE A 184 4.78 12.75 -17.06
CA PHE A 184 6.19 13.00 -17.29
C PHE A 184 7.03 11.79 -16.90
N ASN A 185 8.15 11.57 -17.59
CA ASN A 185 9.09 10.50 -17.30
C ASN A 185 10.52 10.93 -17.64
N LEU A 186 11.51 10.14 -17.24
CA LEU A 186 12.92 10.50 -17.35
C LEU A 186 13.41 10.63 -18.81
N SER A 187 12.69 10.08 -19.80
CA SER A 187 13.02 10.27 -21.21
C SER A 187 12.67 11.69 -21.72
N ASP A 188 11.79 12.43 -21.02
CA ASP A 188 11.41 13.80 -21.39
C ASP A 188 12.52 14.84 -21.15
N ARG A 189 13.67 14.42 -20.58
CA ARG A 189 14.87 15.25 -20.41
C ARG A 189 15.80 15.19 -21.63
N GLY A 190 15.56 14.25 -22.56
CA GLY A 190 16.31 14.05 -23.79
C GLY A 190 15.83 14.90 -24.95
#